data_AF-A0A8X6SVT5-F1
#
_entry.id   AF-A0A8X6SVT5-F1
#
_cell.length_a   1.000
_cell.length_b   1.000
_cell.length_c   1.000
_cell.angle_alpha   90.00
_cell.angle_beta   90.00
_cell.angle_gamma   90.00
#
_symmetry.space_group_name_H-M   'P 1'
#
loop_
_entity.id
_entity.type
_entity.pdbx_description
1 polymer ?
#
loop_
_entity_poly.entity_id
_entity_poly.type
_entity_poly.pdbx_seq_one_letter_code
_entity_poly.pdbx_strand_id
1 'polypeptide(L)'
;MELKKRQYRNGTVENLKTTALVMQALFASEHEADEDNFDEEKALKQILLAQKEDGSFGNLVNTYYVLPVLNYKSLVNISSSHCDAPVIDGKLEKISSANIFY
;
A
#
# COMPACT_ATOMS: atom_id res chain seq x y z
N MET A 1 0.90 2.95 18.58
CA MET A 1 1.24 3.82 17.44
C MET A 1 0.18 4.93 17.31
N GLU A 2 0.59 6.20 17.28
CA GLU A 2 -0.32 7.37 17.30
C GLU A 2 -1.34 7.39 16.15
N LEU A 3 -0.98 6.78 15.01
CA LEU A 3 -1.86 6.66 13.84
C LEU A 3 -3.13 5.83 14.13
N LYS A 4 -3.04 4.81 15.00
CA LYS A 4 -4.18 3.95 15.33
C LYS A 4 -5.32 4.74 16.01
N LYS A 5 -4.97 5.78 16.77
CA LYS A 5 -5.91 6.66 17.50
C LYS A 5 -6.65 7.68 16.61
N ARG A 6 -6.22 7.84 15.36
CA ARG A 6 -6.79 8.83 14.42
C ARG A 6 -7.91 8.27 13.55
N GLN A 7 -8.27 6.99 13.69
CA GLN A 7 -9.34 6.40 12.92
C GLN A 7 -10.69 6.99 13.31
N TYR A 8 -11.41 7.53 12.33
CA TYR A 8 -12.77 7.98 12.51
C TYR A 8 -13.72 6.80 12.66
N ARG A 9 -14.91 7.07 13.21
CA ARG A 9 -15.96 6.06 13.40
C ARG A 9 -16.40 5.35 12.11
N ASN A 10 -16.19 5.94 10.93
CA ASN A 10 -16.48 5.32 9.64
C ASN A 10 -15.37 4.36 9.17
N GLY A 11 -14.20 4.34 9.81
CA GLY A 11 -13.05 3.50 9.46
C GLY A 11 -11.93 4.23 8.71
N THR A 12 -12.13 5.47 8.25
CA THR A 12 -11.11 6.23 7.54
C THR A 12 -10.20 7.00 8.50
N VAL A 13 -9.04 7.44 8.00
CA VAL A 13 -8.18 8.43 8.65
C VAL A 13 -8.05 9.63 7.72
N GLU A 14 -8.60 10.77 8.13
CA GLU A 14 -8.62 12.05 7.37
C GLU A 14 -9.24 11.94 5.97
N ASN A 15 -8.49 11.41 5.00
CA ASN A 15 -8.89 11.23 3.60
C ASN A 15 -8.44 9.86 3.06
N LEU A 16 -8.84 9.53 1.83
CA LEU A 16 -8.55 8.22 1.23
C LEU A 16 -7.04 7.91 1.14
N LYS A 17 -6.24 8.88 0.65
CA LYS A 17 -4.77 8.76 0.60
C LYS A 17 -4.18 8.44 1.97
N THR A 18 -4.60 9.17 2.99
CA THR A 18 -4.08 9.04 4.35
C THR A 18 -4.51 7.71 4.97
N THR A 19 -5.75 7.29 4.74
CA THR A 19 -6.25 5.96 5.14
C THR A 19 -5.40 4.85 4.52
N ALA A 20 -5.12 4.93 3.21
CA ALA A 20 -4.30 3.95 2.53
C ALA A 20 -2.85 3.92 3.06
N LEU A 21 -2.25 5.08 3.30
CA LEU A 21 -0.90 5.17 3.88
C LEU A 21 -0.82 4.61 5.30
N VAL A 22 -1.83 4.83 6.14
CA VAL A 22 -1.88 4.24 7.48
C VAL A 22 -1.96 2.72 7.40
N MET A 23 -2.81 2.17 6.51
CA MET A 23 -2.87 0.72 6.29
C MET A 23 -1.52 0.15 5.82
N GLN A 24 -0.86 0.81 4.87
CA GLN A 24 0.46 0.39 4.43
C GLN A 24 1.51 0.44 5.56
N ALA A 25 1.47 1.46 6.41
CA ALA A 25 2.36 1.56 7.56
C ALA A 25 2.11 0.42 8.58
N LEU A 26 0.85 0.04 8.78
CA LEU A 26 0.48 -1.11 9.62
C LEU A 26 1.04 -2.41 9.05
N PHE A 27 0.85 -2.66 7.75
CA PHE A 27 1.42 -3.84 7.06
C PHE A 27 2.93 -3.91 7.17
N ALA A 28 3.62 -2.76 7.06
CA ALA A 28 5.07 -2.68 7.16
C ALA A 28 5.60 -2.84 8.60
N SER A 29 4.75 -2.67 9.62
CA SER A 29 5.17 -2.67 11.02
C SER A 29 5.27 -4.08 11.66
N GLU A 30 4.95 -5.14 10.91
CA GLU A 30 5.10 -6.56 11.31
C GLU A 30 4.51 -6.95 12.69
N HIS A 31 3.52 -6.19 13.19
CA HIS A 31 2.75 -6.37 14.43
C HIS A 31 3.51 -6.13 15.76
N GLU A 32 3.16 -5.02 16.41
CA GLU A 32 2.99 -4.96 17.87
C GLU A 32 1.50 -5.20 18.15
N ALA A 33 1.19 -6.40 18.63
CA ALA A 33 -0.13 -6.78 19.12
C ALA A 33 -0.40 -6.05 20.44
N ASP A 34 -0.85 -4.80 20.37
CA ASP A 34 -1.36 -4.11 21.56
C ASP A 34 -2.47 -3.08 21.30
N GLU A 35 -3.28 -2.94 22.35
CA GLU A 35 -4.75 -2.83 22.48
C GLU A 35 -5.48 -1.61 21.88
N ASP A 36 -4.79 -0.68 21.21
CA ASP A 36 -5.45 0.44 20.51
C ASP A 36 -5.85 0.00 19.08
N ASN A 37 -6.86 -0.85 18.97
CA ASN A 37 -7.27 -1.54 17.74
C ASN A 37 -7.68 -0.58 16.62
N PHE A 38 -6.80 -0.40 15.63
CA PHE A 38 -7.18 0.12 14.34
C PHE A 38 -8.03 -0.95 13.63
N ASP A 39 -9.25 -0.59 13.22
CA ASP A 39 -10.16 -1.49 12.52
C ASP A 39 -9.76 -1.56 11.03
N GLU A 40 -8.81 -2.44 10.72
CA GLU A 40 -8.27 -2.63 9.36
C GLU A 40 -9.35 -3.06 8.36
N GLU A 41 -10.28 -3.93 8.77
CA GLU A 41 -11.37 -4.42 7.92
C GLU A 41 -12.28 -3.27 7.50
N LYS A 42 -12.64 -2.41 8.46
CA LYS A 42 -13.49 -1.25 8.18
C LYS A 42 -12.77 -0.21 7.33
N ALA A 43 -11.47 0.00 7.54
CA ALA A 43 -10.65 0.86 6.69
C ALA A 43 -10.62 0.33 5.24
N LEU A 44 -10.35 -0.96 5.06
CA LEU A 44 -10.35 -1.62 3.75
C LEU A 44 -11.71 -1.51 3.06
N LYS A 45 -12.80 -1.72 3.80
CA LYS A 45 -14.17 -1.55 3.29
C LYS A 45 -14.40 -0.13 2.76
N GLN A 46 -13.97 0.90 3.48
CA GLN A 46 -14.09 2.29 3.02
C GLN A 46 -13.25 2.56 1.76
N ILE A 47 -12.05 1.97 1.67
CA ILE A 47 -11.24 2.05 0.45
C ILE A 47 -11.98 1.44 -0.73
N LEU A 48 -12.49 0.22 -0.60
CA LEU A 48 -13.22 -0.47 -1.67
C LEU A 48 -14.47 0.31 -2.12
N LEU A 49 -15.21 0.90 -1.19
CA LEU A 49 -16.38 1.75 -1.50
C LEU A 49 -16.01 3.04 -2.25
N ALA A 50 -14.75 3.50 -2.17
CA ALA A 50 -14.30 4.69 -2.87
C ALA A 50 -13.91 4.42 -4.33
N GLN A 51 -13.84 3.15 -4.75
CA GLN A 51 -13.52 2.78 -6.13
C GLN A 51 -14.61 3.28 -7.10
N LYS A 52 -14.18 3.84 -8.22
CA LYS A 52 -15.04 4.32 -9.30
C LYS A 52 -15.32 3.21 -10.31
N GLU A 53 -16.30 3.43 -11.17
CA GLU A 53 -16.68 2.46 -12.21
C GLU A 53 -15.53 2.12 -13.18
N ASP A 54 -14.62 3.08 -13.40
CA ASP A 54 -13.41 2.89 -14.21
C ASP A 54 -12.27 2.16 -13.45
N GLY A 55 -12.52 1.72 -12.22
CA GLY A 55 -11.56 1.05 -11.36
C GLY A 55 -10.60 1.98 -10.62
N SER A 56 -10.62 3.29 -10.89
CA SER A 56 -9.78 4.28 -10.22
C SER A 56 -10.31 4.65 -8.83
N PHE A 57 -9.50 5.39 -8.08
CA PHE A 57 -9.89 5.98 -6.79
C PHE A 57 -10.05 7.51 -6.89
N GLY A 58 -10.54 7.97 -8.04
CA GLY A 58 -10.91 9.36 -8.34
C GLY A 58 -9.77 10.25 -8.82
N ASN A 59 -8.51 9.98 -8.46
CA ASN A 59 -7.34 10.64 -9.02
C ASN A 59 -6.10 9.74 -8.95
N LEU A 60 -5.06 10.08 -9.72
CA LEU A 60 -3.82 9.32 -9.81
C LEU A 60 -3.17 9.08 -8.44
N VAL A 61 -3.13 10.09 -7.58
CA VAL A 61 -2.47 10.02 -6.27
C VAL A 61 -3.18 9.04 -5.35
N ASN A 62 -4.51 9.11 -5.27
CA ASN A 62 -5.30 8.15 -4.51
C ASN A 62 -5.14 6.73 -5.04
N THR A 63 -5.25 6.55 -6.36
CA THR A 63 -5.07 5.24 -6.99
C THR A 63 -3.70 4.65 -6.67
N TYR A 64 -2.64 5.45 -6.80
CA TYR A 64 -1.26 5.02 -6.51
C TYR A 64 -1.10 4.49 -5.09
N TYR A 65 -1.63 5.19 -4.08
CA TYR A 65 -1.50 4.76 -2.68
C TYR A 65 -2.48 3.65 -2.28
N VAL A 66 -3.59 3.47 -2.99
CA VAL A 66 -4.53 2.38 -2.71
C VAL A 66 -4.05 1.04 -3.29
N LEU A 67 -3.41 1.03 -4.46
CA LEU A 67 -3.02 -0.22 -5.14
C LEU A 67 -2.20 -1.21 -4.27
N PRO A 68 -1.20 -0.78 -3.48
CA PRO A 68 -0.50 -1.69 -2.56
C PRO A 68 -1.43 -2.29 -1.49
N VAL A 69 -2.36 -1.49 -0.97
CA VAL A 69 -3.30 -1.92 0.07
C VAL A 69 -4.17 -3.08 -0.40
N LEU A 70 -4.65 -3.03 -1.64
CA LEU A 70 -5.46 -4.10 -2.24
C LEU A 70 -4.71 -5.44 -2.35
N ASN A 71 -3.38 -5.40 -2.29
CA ASN A 71 -2.52 -6.58 -2.32
C ASN A 71 -1.91 -6.92 -0.94
N TYR A 72 -2.38 -6.28 0.14
CA TYR A 72 -1.77 -6.38 1.48
C TYR A 72 -0.26 -6.10 1.45
N LYS A 73 0.15 -5.12 0.64
CA LYS A 73 1.52 -4.64 0.49
C LYS A 73 1.62 -3.18 0.90
N SER A 74 2.85 -2.74 1.06
CA SER A 74 3.22 -1.35 1.32
C SER A 74 4.30 -0.90 0.35
N LEU A 75 4.60 0.39 0.35
CA LEU A 75 5.74 0.92 -0.42
C LEU A 75 7.09 0.32 0.00
N VAL A 76 7.24 -0.21 1.22
CA VAL A 76 8.50 -0.87 1.63
C VAL A 76 8.71 -2.21 0.90
N ASN A 77 7.67 -2.74 0.26
CA ASN A 77 7.80 -3.92 -0.59
C ASN A 77 8.34 -3.60 -2.00
N ILE A 78 8.59 -2.33 -2.34
CA ILE A 78 9.22 -1.98 -3.62
C ILE A 78 10.72 -2.29 -3.52
N SER A 79 11.17 -3.29 -4.28
CA SER A 79 12.54 -3.76 -4.29
C SER A 79 12.90 -4.33 -5.66
N SER A 80 14.16 -4.17 -6.08
CA SER A 80 14.72 -4.79 -7.29
C SER A 80 14.59 -6.30 -7.29
N SER A 81 14.55 -6.92 -6.10
CA SER A 81 14.39 -8.36 -5.93
C SER A 81 13.04 -8.90 -6.42
N HIS A 82 12.05 -8.03 -6.61
CA HIS A 82 10.73 -8.40 -7.12
C HIS A 82 10.59 -8.19 -8.64
N CYS A 83 11.63 -7.69 -9.30
CA CYS A 83 11.64 -7.57 -10.75
C CYS A 83 12.10 -8.90 -11.36
N ASP A 84 11.36 -9.36 -12.36
CA ASP A 84 11.90 -10.40 -13.25
C ASP A 84 13.15 -9.86 -13.94
N ALA A 85 14.12 -10.76 -14.11
CA ALA A 85 15.29 -10.45 -14.91
C ALA A 85 14.83 -10.05 -16.33
N PRO A 86 15.29 -8.90 -16.85
CA PRO A 86 14.91 -8.43 -18.16
C PRO A 86 15.43 -9.45 -19.15
N VAL A 87 14.57 -9.87 -20.08
CA VAL A 87 14.99 -10.73 -21.18
C VAL A 87 15.66 -9.83 -22.20
N ILE A 88 16.99 -9.74 -22.14
CA ILE A 88 17.80 -9.10 -23.18
C ILE A 88 18.34 -10.23 -24.07
N ASP A 89 18.01 -10.20 -25.36
CA ASP A 89 18.44 -11.18 -26.38
C ASP A 89 18.19 -12.65 -25.98
N GLY A 90 17.05 -12.94 -25.35
CA GLY A 90 16.64 -14.30 -24.99
C GLY A 90 17.43 -14.94 -23.83
N LYS A 91 18.23 -14.17 -23.10
CA LYS A 91 18.91 -14.61 -21.88
C LYS A 91 18.43 -13.81 -20.67
N LEU A 92 18.17 -14.51 -19.56
CA LEU A 92 17.87 -13.91 -18.27
C LEU A 92 19.17 -13.35 -17.67
N GLU A 93 19.30 -12.03 -17.58
CA GLU A 93 20.40 -11.39 -16.85
C GLU A 93 19.99 -11.10 -15.40
N LYS A 94 20.84 -11.47 -14.44
CA LYS A 94 20.65 -11.07 -13.04
C LYS A 94 20.87 -9.56 -12.92
N ILE A 95 19.80 -8.79 -12.67
CA ILE A 95 19.94 -7.39 -12.29
C ILE A 95 20.60 -7.33 -10.90
N SER A 96 21.80 -6.77 -10.82
CA SER A 96 22.38 -6.32 -9.56
C SER A 96 21.67 -5.04 -9.10
N SER A 97 21.29 -4.97 -7.82
CA SER A 97 20.55 -3.86 -7.19
C SER A 97 21.24 -2.48 -7.25
N ALA A 98 22.37 -2.35 -7.94
CA ALA A 98 23.15 -1.12 -8.06
C ALA A 98 22.67 -0.15 -9.16
N ASN A 99 21.75 -0.56 -10.06
CA ASN A 99 21.47 0.21 -11.29
C ASN A 99 20.07 0.84 -11.39
N ILE A 100 19.30 0.95 -10.29
CA ILE A 100 17.92 1.51 -10.36
C ILE A 100 17.87 3.02 -10.08
N PHE A 101 19.01 3.65 -9.74
CA PHE A 101 19.11 5.11 -9.62
C PHE A 101 20.07 5.69 -10.66
N TYR A 102 19.68 5.66 -11.95
CA TYR A 102 20.14 6.60 -12.97
C TYR A 102 19.00 6.90 -13.94
#